data_AF-A0A8J2LCQ0-F1
#
_entry.id   AF-A0A8J2LCQ0-F1
#
_cell.length_a   1.000
_cell.length_b   1.000
_cell.length_c   1.000
_cell.angle_alpha   90.00
_cell.angle_beta   90.00
_cell.angle_gamma   90.00
#
_symmetry.space_group_name_H-M   'P 1'
#
loop_
_entity.id
_entity.type
_entity.pdbx_description
1 polymer ?
#
loop_
_entity_poly.entity_id
_entity_poly.type
_entity_poly.pdbx_seq_one_letter_code
_entity_poly.pdbx_strand_id
1 'polypeptide(L)'
;DTIQIFEKEHPNVGLPKGNFLVRCEVKKPGWQPEVGLDPEYYAPGDFYVGAILDINSFKFQLLSADEFTLSYMEANRQLFPHSDIARCLTKVREAFGPL
;
A
#
# COMPACT_ATOMS: atom_id res chain seq x y z
N ASP A 1 4.68 -10.53 6.51
CA ASP A 1 4.66 -9.14 7.02
C ASP A 1 3.28 -8.80 7.57
N THR A 2 3.19 -7.92 8.56
CA THR A 2 1.92 -7.63 9.26
C THR A 2 1.46 -6.19 9.04
N ILE A 3 0.15 -5.97 8.99
CA ILE A 3 -0.50 -4.67 8.85
C ILE A 3 -1.30 -4.34 10.11
N GLN A 4 -1.33 -3.05 10.49
CA GLN A 4 -2.25 -2.50 11.48
C GLN A 4 -2.90 -1.25 10.89
N ILE A 5 -4.21 -1.07 11.12
CA ILE A 5 -4.97 0.09 10.67
C ILE A 5 -5.62 0.73 11.89
N PHE A 6 -5.40 2.03 12.08
CA PHE A 6 -5.99 2.79 13.16
C PHE A 6 -6.57 4.10 12.62
N GLU A 7 -7.64 4.55 13.26
CA GLU A 7 -8.25 5.82 12.92
C GLU A 7 -7.48 6.96 13.59
N LYS A 8 -7.26 8.04 12.83
CA LYS A 8 -6.68 9.27 13.36
C LYS A 8 -7.73 10.01 14.18
N GLU A 9 -7.32 10.59 15.30
CA GLU A 9 -8.21 11.43 16.09
C GLU A 9 -8.61 12.69 15.31
N HIS A 10 -9.92 12.94 15.27
CA HIS A 10 -10.48 14.18 14.77
C HIS A 10 -11.22 14.89 15.91
N PRO A 11 -10.75 16.08 16.34
CA PRO A 11 -11.41 16.85 17.38
C PRO A 11 -12.86 17.14 17.02
N ASN A 12 -13.73 17.18 18.02
CA ASN A 12 -15.16 17.54 17.89
C ASN A 12 -16.03 16.56 17.09
N VAL A 13 -15.53 15.38 16.71
CA VAL A 13 -16.32 14.35 15.99
C VAL A 13 -17.00 13.36 16.95
N GLY A 14 -16.59 13.33 18.22
CA GLY A 14 -17.18 12.44 19.24
C GLY A 14 -16.91 10.95 19.03
N LEU A 15 -16.09 10.60 18.02
CA LEU A 15 -15.66 9.23 17.76
C LEU A 15 -14.41 8.91 18.60
N PRO A 16 -14.43 7.84 19.41
CA PRO A 16 -13.25 7.41 20.14
C PRO A 16 -12.18 6.86 19.20
N LYS A 17 -10.91 7.10 19.54
CA LYS A 17 -9.77 6.48 18.87
C LYS A 17 -9.93 4.95 18.86
N GLY A 18 -9.84 4.34 17.69
CA GLY A 18 -10.02 2.90 17.51
C GLY A 18 -8.95 2.26 16.63
N ASN A 19 -8.59 1.02 16.96
CA ASN A 19 -7.93 0.14 16.01
C ASN A 19 -9.01 -0.37 15.04
N PHE A 20 -8.93 0.02 13.79
CA PHE A 20 -9.78 -0.55 12.74
C PHE A 20 -9.38 -2.00 12.46
N LEU A 21 -8.06 -2.25 12.38
CA LEU A 21 -7.48 -3.57 12.23
C LEU A 21 -6.31 -3.72 13.20
N VAL A 22 -6.40 -4.73 14.06
CA VAL A 22 -5.27 -5.14 14.92
C VAL A 22 -4.13 -5.72 14.10
N ARG A 23 -2.90 -5.66 14.60
CA ARG A 23 -1.70 -6.12 13.88
C ARG A 23 -1.83 -7.60 13.48
N CYS A 24 -1.93 -7.89 12.19
CA CYS A 24 -2.00 -9.25 11.65
C CYS A 24 -1.46 -9.33 10.22
N GLU A 25 -1.24 -10.55 9.72
CA GLU A 25 -0.97 -10.77 8.29
C GLU A 25 -2.28 -10.69 7.50
N VAL A 26 -2.24 -10.02 6.35
CA VAL A 26 -3.44 -9.77 5.53
C VAL A 26 -3.26 -10.41 4.16
N LYS A 27 -4.21 -11.26 3.79
CA LYS A 27 -4.28 -11.93 2.50
C LYS A 27 -4.78 -10.97 1.43
N LYS A 28 -4.23 -11.04 0.23
CA LYS A 28 -4.77 -10.35 -0.94
C LYS A 28 -6.13 -10.95 -1.30
N PRO A 29 -7.04 -10.14 -1.88
CA PRO A 29 -8.33 -10.64 -2.35
C PRO A 29 -8.14 -11.67 -3.48
N GLY A 30 -9.12 -12.55 -3.66
CA GLY A 30 -9.14 -13.49 -4.79
C GLY A 30 -8.42 -14.81 -4.55
N TRP A 31 -7.94 -15.07 -3.33
CA TRP A 31 -7.47 -16.41 -2.96
C TRP A 31 -8.60 -17.45 -3.06
N GLN A 32 -8.34 -18.53 -3.79
CA GLN A 32 -9.27 -19.64 -4.04
C GLN A 32 -8.75 -20.90 -3.33
N PRO A 33 -9.24 -21.22 -2.11
CA PRO A 33 -8.78 -22.40 -1.37
C PRO A 33 -9.00 -23.71 -2.14
N GLU A 34 -10.04 -23.77 -2.97
CA GLU A 34 -10.44 -24.93 -3.78
C GLU A 34 -9.43 -25.33 -4.85
N VAL A 35 -8.57 -24.42 -5.30
CA VAL A 35 -7.53 -24.68 -6.31
C VAL A 35 -6.23 -25.18 -5.67
N GLY A 36 -6.17 -25.24 -4.33
CA GLY A 36 -5.00 -25.74 -3.59
C GLY A 36 -3.76 -24.84 -3.67
N LEU A 37 -3.91 -23.59 -4.13
CA LEU A 37 -2.84 -22.61 -4.13
C LEU A 37 -2.71 -21.96 -2.74
N ASP A 38 -1.48 -21.65 -2.36
CA ASP A 38 -1.23 -20.90 -1.13
C ASP A 38 -1.77 -19.46 -1.24
N PRO A 39 -2.26 -18.87 -0.13
CA PRO A 39 -2.69 -17.48 -0.13
C PRO A 39 -1.51 -16.53 -0.34
N GLU A 40 -1.69 -15.55 -1.22
CA GLU A 40 -0.76 -14.43 -1.35
C GLU A 40 -1.08 -13.38 -0.28
N TYR A 41 -0.05 -12.86 0.37
CA TYR A 41 -0.16 -11.82 1.39
C TYR A 41 0.32 -10.48 0.83
N TYR A 42 -0.19 -9.39 1.39
CA TYR A 42 0.31 -8.07 1.08
C TYR A 42 1.79 -7.94 1.44
N ALA A 43 2.57 -7.39 0.52
CA ALA A 43 4.00 -7.15 0.63
C ALA A 43 4.30 -5.64 0.49
N PRO A 44 5.49 -5.17 0.90
CA PRO A 44 5.83 -3.74 0.86
C PRO A 44 5.59 -3.06 -0.50
N GLY A 45 5.85 -3.77 -1.61
CA GLY A 45 5.65 -3.25 -2.97
C GLY A 45 4.19 -2.98 -3.35
N ASP A 46 3.22 -3.51 -2.61
CA ASP A 46 1.79 -3.22 -2.81
C ASP A 46 1.37 -1.85 -2.22
N PHE A 47 2.22 -1.25 -1.36
CA PHE A 47 1.92 0.02 -0.69
C PHE A 47 2.62 1.18 -1.40
N TYR A 48 1.84 1.97 -2.12
CA TYR A 48 2.29 3.20 -2.76
C TYR A 48 1.18 4.25 -2.74
N VAL A 49 1.54 5.53 -2.85
CA VAL A 49 0.56 6.62 -2.89
C VAL A 49 -0.35 6.45 -4.11
N GLY A 50 -1.66 6.47 -3.89
CA GLY A 50 -2.70 6.20 -4.87
C GLY A 50 -3.15 4.74 -4.94
N ALA A 51 -2.47 3.80 -4.26
CA ALA A 51 -2.89 2.40 -4.22
C ALA A 51 -4.26 2.24 -3.54
N ILE A 52 -5.06 1.29 -4.03
CA ILE A 52 -6.32 0.86 -3.41
C ILE A 52 -6.14 -0.56 -2.87
N LEU A 53 -6.14 -0.71 -1.56
CA LEU A 53 -5.99 -1.99 -0.86
C LEU A 53 -7.37 -2.54 -0.50
N ASP A 54 -7.59 -3.84 -0.73
CA ASP A 54 -8.80 -4.54 -0.33
C ASP A 54 -8.48 -5.43 0.87
N ILE A 55 -8.85 -4.95 2.06
CA ILE A 55 -8.50 -5.56 3.33
C ILE A 55 -9.80 -5.95 4.03
N ASN A 56 -10.06 -7.25 4.15
CA ASN A 56 -11.29 -7.80 4.73
C ASN A 56 -12.57 -7.21 4.10
N SER A 57 -12.59 -7.05 2.77
CA SER A 57 -13.69 -6.44 1.99
C SER A 57 -13.87 -4.93 2.18
N PHE A 58 -12.97 -4.27 2.90
CA PHE A 58 -12.91 -2.81 2.98
C PHE A 58 -11.83 -2.28 2.03
N LYS A 59 -12.19 -1.27 1.24
CA LYS A 59 -11.27 -0.63 0.30
C LYS A 59 -10.64 0.61 0.94
N PHE A 60 -9.32 0.61 1.04
CA PHE A 60 -8.53 1.72 1.56
C PHE A 60 -7.71 2.34 0.43
N GLN A 61 -7.82 3.65 0.26
CA GLN A 61 -6.92 4.39 -0.63
C GLN A 61 -5.79 5.01 0.18
N LEU A 62 -4.55 4.74 -0.23
CA LEU A 62 -3.39 5.40 0.36
C LEU A 62 -3.24 6.79 -0.25
N LEU A 63 -3.67 7.82 0.49
CA LEU A 63 -3.67 9.20 -0.03
C LEU A 63 -2.29 9.88 0.06
N SER A 64 -1.48 9.50 1.04
CA SER A 64 -0.17 10.09 1.28
C SER A 64 0.70 9.14 2.13
N ALA A 65 2.00 9.41 2.17
CA ALA A 65 2.93 8.81 3.11
C ALA A 65 3.76 9.92 3.78
N ASP A 66 4.33 9.66 4.95
CA ASP A 66 5.25 10.61 5.58
C ASP A 66 6.61 10.67 4.86
N GLU A 67 7.38 11.73 5.14
CA GLU A 67 8.65 12.01 4.47
C GLU A 67 9.69 10.90 4.70
N PHE A 68 9.72 10.33 5.90
CA PHE A 68 10.61 9.22 6.22
C PHE A 68 10.27 7.99 5.37
N THR A 69 8.99 7.64 5.26
CA THR A 69 8.49 6.52 4.48
C THR A 69 8.82 6.72 3.00
N LEU A 70 8.59 7.92 2.45
CA LEU A 70 8.96 8.24 1.06
C LEU A 70 10.46 8.06 0.82
N SER A 71 11.29 8.67 1.67
CA SER A 71 12.76 8.56 1.59
C SER A 71 13.23 7.11 1.69
N TYR A 72 12.63 6.33 2.59
CA TYR A 72 12.94 4.91 2.75
C TYR A 72 12.58 4.11 1.50
N MET A 73 11.43 4.37 0.88
CA MET A 73 11.01 3.66 -0.33
C MET A 73 11.92 3.97 -1.53
N GLU A 74 12.36 5.23 -1.69
CA GLU A 74 13.30 5.64 -2.75
C GLU A 74 14.68 4.97 -2.56
N ALA A 75 15.16 4.88 -1.31
CA ALA A 75 16.40 4.20 -0.99
C ALA A 75 16.33 2.68 -1.23
N ASN A 76 15.14 2.08 -1.14
CA ASN A 76 14.89 0.64 -1.28
C ASN A 76 14.06 0.30 -2.53
N ARG A 77 14.36 0.95 -3.66
CA ARG A 77 13.62 0.84 -4.93
C ARG A 77 13.36 -0.59 -5.44
N GLN A 78 14.20 -1.56 -5.07
CA GLN A 78 14.01 -2.98 -5.39
C GLN A 78 12.77 -3.59 -4.72
N LEU A 79 12.39 -3.09 -3.53
CA LEU A 79 11.19 -3.49 -2.80
C LEU A 79 9.99 -2.61 -3.16
N PHE A 80 10.24 -1.38 -3.62
CA PHE A 80 9.21 -0.38 -3.94
C PHE A 80 9.34 0.11 -5.39
N PRO A 81 8.84 -0.65 -6.37
CA PRO A 81 9.05 -0.33 -7.78
C PRO A 81 8.33 0.95 -8.25
N HIS A 82 7.36 1.43 -7.46
CA HIS A 82 6.67 2.70 -7.68
C HIS A 82 7.48 3.92 -7.24
N SER A 83 8.52 3.72 -6.43
CA SER A 83 9.44 4.76 -5.95
C SER A 83 10.76 4.80 -6.73
N ASP A 84 10.84 4.06 -7.83
CA ASP A 84 12.00 4.08 -8.73
C ASP A 84 11.85 5.15 -9.82
N ILE A 85 12.56 6.27 -9.63
CA ILE A 85 12.54 7.38 -10.58
C ILE A 85 13.00 6.98 -11.99
N ALA A 86 13.96 6.07 -12.13
CA ALA A 86 14.45 5.66 -13.44
C ALA A 86 13.34 4.91 -14.21
N ARG A 87 12.58 4.07 -13.50
CA ARG A 87 11.41 3.38 -14.06
C ARG A 87 10.30 4.36 -14.44
N CYS A 88 10.04 5.36 -13.59
CA CYS A 88 9.06 6.40 -13.87
C CYS A 88 9.45 7.23 -15.12
N LEU A 89 10.70 7.69 -15.20
CA LEU A 89 11.20 8.43 -16.36
C LEU A 89 11.14 7.62 -17.65
N THR A 90 11.44 6.32 -17.57
CA THR A 90 11.32 5.42 -18.73
C THR A 90 9.88 5.37 -19.23
N LYS A 91 8.90 5.19 -18.34
CA LYS A 91 7.47 5.20 -18.71
C LYS A 91 7.02 6.55 -19.30
N VAL A 92 7.49 7.67 -18.74
CA VAL A 92 7.17 9.01 -19.26
C VAL A 92 7.73 9.17 -20.67
N ARG A 93 8.98 8.76 -20.90
CA ARG A 93 9.60 8.80 -22.23
C ARG A 93 8.86 7.95 -23.26
N GLU A 94 8.42 6.76 -22.86
CA GLU A 94 7.63 5.87 -23.72
C GLU A 94 6.27 6.47 -24.07
N ALA A 95 5.63 7.15 -23.12
CA ALA A 95 4.30 7.73 -23.32
C ALA A 95 4.31 9.03 -24.14
N PHE A 96 5.34 9.87 -23.98
CA PHE A 96 5.35 11.24 -24.52
C PHE A 96 6.50 11.52 -25.51
N GLY A 97 7.40 10.56 -25.73
CA GLY A 97 8.63 10.76 -26.52
C GLY A 97 9.80 11.28 -25.68
N PRO A 98 10.97 11.53 -26.28
CA PRO A 98 12.09 12.14 -25.57
C PRO A 98 11.69 13.53 -25.04
N LEU A 99 11.92 13.76 -23.73
CA LEU A 99 11.88 15.08 -23.11
C LEU A 99 13.04 15.94 -23.60
#